data_AF-A0A0C9Z4M2-F1
#
_entry.id   AF-A0A0C9Z4M2-F1
#
_cell.length_a   1.000
_cell.length_b   1.000
_cell.length_c   1.000
_cell.angle_alpha   90.00
_cell.angle_beta   90.00
_cell.angle_gamma   90.00
#
_symmetry.space_group_name_H-M   'P 1'
#
loop_
_entity.id
_entity.type
_entity.pdbx_description
1 polymer ?
#
loop_
_entity_poly.entity_id
_entity_poly.type
_entity_poly.pdbx_seq_one_letter_code
_entity_poly.pdbx_strand_id
1 'polypeptide(L)'
;SLIIVKQGDNELPGLTDNVLPKRLGPKRATKIRRFFNLSKDDDVRKYVIRREVKSKKKENAKPYTKAPKIQRLVTPIRLQRRRHLRALNRRRIDRIKEQKAEYDTLVQKRVAEKKAKVAATKASHK
;
A
#
# COMPACT_ATOMS: atom_id res chain seq x y z
N SER A 1 -3.80 3.05 40.16
CA SER A 1 -2.77 3.51 39.19
C SER A 1 -2.85 5.02 39.14
N LEU A 2 -1.73 5.73 39.36
CA LEU A 2 -1.66 7.20 39.38
C LEU A 2 -0.67 7.68 38.31
N ILE A 3 -0.96 8.82 37.66
CA ILE A 3 -0.12 9.42 36.62
C ILE A 3 0.04 10.91 36.95
N ILE A 4 1.27 11.40 36.94
CA ILE A 4 1.56 12.83 37.11
C ILE A 4 1.27 13.55 35.79
N VAL A 5 0.37 14.53 35.83
CA VAL A 5 0.02 15.37 34.66
C VAL A 5 0.72 16.73 34.71
N LYS A 6 0.95 17.26 35.91
CA LYS A 6 1.66 18.53 36.16
C LYS A 6 2.69 18.32 37.28
N GLN A 7 3.91 18.77 37.05
CA GLN A 7 4.98 18.75 38.06
C GLN A 7 4.71 19.84 39.11
N GLY A 8 4.95 19.52 40.38
CA GLY A 8 4.92 20.49 41.48
C GLY A 8 6.26 21.22 41.64
N ASP A 9 6.41 21.97 42.72
CA ASP A 9 7.59 22.83 42.92
C ASP A 9 8.87 22.05 43.24
N ASN A 10 8.75 20.90 43.91
CA ASN A 10 9.89 20.06 44.27
C ASN A 10 10.00 18.81 43.39
N GLU A 11 11.23 18.40 43.09
CA GLU A 11 11.53 17.15 42.40
C GLU A 11 11.31 15.95 43.33
N LEU A 12 10.76 14.88 42.75
CA LEU A 12 10.48 13.61 43.41
C LEU A 12 11.54 12.57 43.02
N PRO A 13 12.30 12.05 44.01
CA PRO A 13 13.36 11.10 43.75
C PRO A 13 12.84 9.85 43.06
N GLY A 14 13.50 9.49 41.97
CA GLY A 14 13.18 8.29 41.18
C GLY A 14 12.02 8.43 40.18
N LEU A 15 11.25 9.54 40.20
CA LEU A 15 10.20 9.81 39.21
C LEU A 15 10.56 10.96 38.27
N THR A 16 10.79 12.16 38.82
CA THR A 16 11.09 13.35 37.99
C THR A 16 12.57 13.45 37.63
N ASP A 17 13.44 12.88 38.47
CA ASP A 17 14.89 13.02 38.34
C ASP A 17 15.46 12.21 37.15
N ASN A 18 14.79 11.12 36.78
CA ASN A 18 15.28 10.18 35.78
C ASN A 18 14.50 10.27 34.47
N VAL A 19 15.14 10.76 33.42
CA VAL A 19 14.56 10.76 32.07
C VAL A 19 14.88 9.45 31.36
N LEU A 20 13.89 8.56 31.27
CA LEU A 20 14.02 7.30 30.54
C LEU A 20 13.88 7.52 29.02
N PRO A 21 14.88 7.16 28.20
CA PRO A 21 14.81 7.37 26.76
C PRO A 21 13.79 6.42 26.11
N LYS A 22 13.14 6.91 25.05
CA LYS A 22 12.25 6.07 24.23
C LYS A 22 13.04 4.98 23.54
N ARG A 23 12.71 3.73 23.86
CA ARG A 23 13.41 2.54 23.34
C ARG A 23 13.34 2.38 21.82
N LEU A 24 12.24 2.83 21.19
CA LEU A 24 12.00 2.62 19.76
C LEU A 24 11.60 3.92 19.06
N GLY A 25 12.19 4.11 17.88
CA GLY A 25 11.82 5.17 16.95
C GLY A 25 10.63 4.83 16.05
N PRO A 26 10.12 5.82 15.29
CA PRO A 26 9.06 5.60 14.32
C PRO A 26 9.49 4.68 13.16
N LYS A 27 8.64 3.71 12.80
CA LYS A 27 8.86 2.77 11.67
C LYS A 27 8.15 3.15 10.37
N ARG A 28 7.07 3.93 10.46
CA ARG A 28 6.24 4.34 9.30
C ARG A 28 6.86 5.56 8.63
N ALA A 29 6.95 5.57 7.30
CA ALA A 29 7.53 6.69 6.53
C ALA A 29 6.91 8.05 6.90
N THR A 30 5.59 8.13 7.05
CA THR A 30 4.89 9.38 7.43
C THR A 30 5.22 9.84 8.85
N LYS A 31 5.42 8.92 9.79
CA LYS A 31 5.82 9.25 11.17
C LYS A 31 7.29 9.68 11.24
N ILE A 32 8.16 9.08 10.42
CA ILE A 32 9.57 9.50 10.32
C ILE A 32 9.64 10.94 9.80
N ARG A 33 8.88 11.28 8.74
CA ARG A 33 8.81 12.66 8.23
C ARG A 33 8.36 13.65 9.29
N ARG A 34 7.25 13.36 10.00
CA ARG A 34 6.76 14.22 11.08
C ARG A 34 7.74 14.35 12.24
N PHE A 35 8.49 13.30 12.56
CA PHE A 35 9.42 13.30 13.67
C PHE A 35 10.64 14.20 13.42
N PHE A 36 11.12 14.24 12.18
CA PHE A 36 12.28 15.05 11.78
C PHE A 36 11.90 16.32 10.99
N ASN A 37 10.62 16.69 10.95
CA ASN A 37 10.09 17.80 10.15
C ASN A 37 10.56 17.79 8.68
N LEU A 38 10.61 16.61 8.07
CA LEU A 38 11.03 16.44 6.67
C LEU A 38 9.90 16.78 5.71
N SER A 39 10.28 17.26 4.53
CA SER A 39 9.40 17.40 3.39
C SER A 39 9.01 16.03 2.81
N LYS A 40 8.13 16.06 1.81
CA LYS A 40 7.68 14.83 1.13
C LYS A 40 8.76 14.25 0.22
N ASP A 41 9.61 15.10 -0.33
CA ASP A 41 10.63 14.77 -1.33
C ASP A 41 11.89 14.19 -0.68
N ASP A 42 12.08 14.44 0.61
CA ASP A 42 13.21 13.90 1.37
C ASP A 42 13.18 12.36 1.48
N ASP A 43 14.35 11.76 1.33
CA ASP A 43 14.53 10.32 1.49
C ASP A 43 14.56 9.92 2.98
N VAL A 44 13.43 9.41 3.45
CA VAL A 44 13.23 8.88 4.81
C VAL A 44 14.17 7.73 5.17
N ARG A 45 14.84 7.06 4.22
CA ARG A 45 15.73 5.91 4.51
C ARG A 45 16.95 6.30 5.33
N LYS A 46 17.46 7.52 5.12
CA LYS A 46 18.65 8.05 5.81
C LYS A 46 18.34 8.39 7.27
N TYR A 47 17.10 8.77 7.56
CA TYR A 47 16.65 9.25 8.87
C TYR A 47 16.05 8.14 9.76
N VAL A 48 16.16 6.87 9.38
CA VAL A 48 15.68 5.78 10.24
C VAL A 48 16.63 5.61 11.42
N ILE A 49 16.09 5.78 12.63
CA ILE A 49 16.84 5.58 13.88
C ILE A 49 17.36 4.14 13.94
N ARG A 50 18.67 4.00 14.10
CA ARG A 50 19.36 2.72 14.23
C ARG A 50 19.74 2.48 15.69
N ARG A 51 19.72 1.22 16.09
CA ARG A 51 20.18 0.78 17.41
C ARG A 51 21.45 -0.02 17.25
N GLU A 52 22.51 0.39 17.93
CA GLU A 52 23.73 -0.42 18.05
C GLU A 52 23.45 -1.65 18.91
N VAL A 53 23.90 -2.81 18.45
CA VAL A 53 23.76 -4.08 19.16
C VAL A 53 25.16 -4.60 19.46
N LYS A 54 25.55 -4.52 20.73
CA LYS A 54 26.72 -5.22 21.28
C LYS A 54 26.33 -6.67 21.59
N SER A 55 27.16 -7.63 21.15
CA SER A 55 26.88 -9.05 21.37
C SER A 55 27.20 -9.42 22.81
N LYS A 56 26.19 -9.82 23.60
CA LYS A 56 26.41 -10.32 24.96
C LYS A 56 27.26 -11.59 25.03
N LYS A 57 27.33 -12.37 23.93
CA LYS A 57 28.04 -13.66 23.89
C LYS A 57 29.49 -13.56 23.43
N LYS A 58 29.86 -12.47 22.76
CA LYS A 58 31.20 -12.26 22.20
C LYS A 58 31.55 -10.80 22.42
N GLU A 59 32.27 -10.53 23.50
CA GLU A 59 32.59 -9.17 23.95
C GLU A 59 33.45 -8.41 22.94
N ASN A 60 34.34 -9.13 22.22
CA ASN A 60 35.19 -8.57 21.16
C ASN A 60 34.54 -8.55 19.77
N ALA A 61 33.25 -8.91 19.63
CA ALA A 61 32.59 -8.85 18.33
C ALA A 61 32.29 -7.38 17.95
N LYS A 62 32.65 -6.99 16.72
CA LYS A 62 32.35 -5.66 16.18
C LYS A 62 30.85 -5.34 16.34
N PRO A 63 30.50 -4.20 16.94
CA PRO A 63 29.10 -3.81 17.08
C PRO A 63 28.48 -3.58 15.71
N TYR A 64 27.21 -3.96 15.56
CA TYR A 64 26.47 -3.72 14.33
C TYR A 64 25.16 -2.99 14.63
N THR A 65 24.69 -2.23 13.65
CA THR A 65 23.51 -1.39 13.83
C THR A 65 22.27 -2.04 13.21
N LYS A 66 21.19 -2.18 14.00
CA LYS A 66 19.88 -2.65 13.53
C LYS A 66 18.95 -1.47 13.26
N ALA A 67 18.23 -1.54 12.15
CA ALA A 67 17.18 -0.60 11.79
C ALA A 67 15.87 -1.33 11.49
N PRO A 68 14.70 -0.76 11.81
CA PRO A 68 13.42 -1.35 11.41
C PRO A 68 13.18 -1.20 9.90
N LYS A 69 12.56 -2.21 9.29
CA LYS A 69 12.05 -2.09 7.91
C LYS A 69 11.00 -0.98 7.83
N ILE A 70 11.23 0.03 6.99
CA ILE A 70 10.32 1.15 6.84
C ILE A 70 8.99 0.67 6.26
N GLN A 71 7.91 0.93 6.97
CA GLN A 71 6.56 0.61 6.50
C GLN A 71 5.98 1.79 5.72
N ARG A 72 5.18 1.48 4.69
CA ARG A 72 4.49 2.45 3.82
C ARG A 72 5.42 3.35 3.00
N LEU A 73 6.69 2.98 2.84
CA LEU A 73 7.58 3.58 1.86
C LEU A 73 7.05 3.32 0.43
N VAL A 74 7.13 4.34 -0.43
CA VAL A 74 6.84 4.18 -1.85
C VAL A 74 8.12 3.69 -2.53
N THR A 75 8.06 2.54 -3.17
CA THR A 75 9.19 1.91 -3.86
C THR A 75 8.85 1.67 -5.34
N PRO A 76 9.86 1.58 -6.24
CA PRO A 76 9.62 1.32 -7.67
C PRO A 76 8.79 0.05 -7.90
N ILE A 77 9.04 -1.01 -7.13
CA ILE A 77 8.26 -2.25 -7.20
C ILE A 77 6.78 -2.05 -6.83
N ARG A 78 6.47 -1.17 -5.87
CA ARG A 78 5.08 -0.85 -5.51
C ARG A 78 4.38 -0.08 -6.63
N LEU A 79 5.10 0.82 -7.30
CA LEU A 79 4.60 1.55 -8.47
C LEU A 79 4.38 0.60 -9.66
N GLN A 80 5.31 -0.32 -9.91
CA GLN A 80 5.19 -1.35 -10.95
C GLN A 80 3.98 -2.26 -10.70
N ARG A 81 3.83 -2.81 -9.49
CA ARG A 81 2.67 -3.63 -9.12
C ARG A 81 1.35 -2.88 -9.34
N ARG A 82 1.30 -1.59 -8.97
CA ARG A 82 0.11 -0.75 -9.23
C ARG A 82 -0.15 -0.55 -10.73
N ARG A 83 0.89 -0.28 -11.53
CA ARG A 83 0.77 -0.17 -13.00
C ARG A 83 0.25 -1.46 -13.62
N HIS A 84 0.80 -2.60 -13.19
CA HIS A 84 0.37 -3.93 -13.65
C HIS A 84 -1.12 -4.18 -13.37
N LEU A 85 -1.59 -3.92 -12.15
CA LEU A 85 -3.00 -4.11 -11.80
C LEU A 85 -3.92 -3.23 -12.66
N ARG A 86 -3.53 -1.97 -12.91
CA ARG A 86 -4.28 -1.08 -13.81
C ARG A 86 -4.31 -1.61 -15.24
N ALA A 87 -3.20 -2.12 -15.75
CA ALA A 87 -3.12 -2.70 -17.09
C ALA A 87 -4.01 -3.95 -17.24
N LEU A 88 -4.01 -4.84 -16.24
CA LEU A 88 -4.91 -6.01 -16.24
C LEU A 88 -6.39 -5.60 -16.25
N ASN A 89 -6.77 -4.62 -15.44
CA ASN A 89 -8.15 -4.14 -15.41
C ASN A 89 -8.57 -3.54 -16.75
N ARG A 90 -7.68 -2.78 -17.40
CA ARG A 90 -7.93 -2.24 -18.75
C ARG A 90 -8.13 -3.36 -19.76
N ARG A 91 -7.20 -4.32 -19.85
CA ARG A 91 -7.32 -5.49 -20.73
C ARG A 91 -8.60 -6.29 -20.51
N ARG A 92 -9.05 -6.41 -19.26
CA ARG A 92 -10.32 -7.09 -18.93
C ARG A 92 -11.52 -6.31 -19.49
N ILE A 93 -11.54 -4.99 -19.31
CA ILE A 93 -12.62 -4.14 -19.83
C ILE A 93 -12.66 -4.21 -21.37
N ASP A 94 -11.51 -4.14 -22.02
CA ASP A 94 -11.42 -4.18 -23.49
C ASP A 94 -11.95 -5.53 -24.02
N ARG A 95 -11.53 -6.64 -23.41
CA ARG A 95 -12.05 -7.97 -23.73
C ARG A 95 -13.57 -8.08 -23.55
N ILE A 96 -14.11 -7.56 -22.45
CA ILE A 96 -15.56 -7.58 -22.21
C ILE A 96 -16.31 -6.79 -23.28
N LYS A 97 -15.77 -5.65 -23.72
CA LYS A 97 -16.35 -4.85 -24.80
C LYS A 97 -16.33 -5.60 -26.13
N GLU A 98 -15.21 -6.23 -26.47
CA GLU A 98 -15.07 -7.06 -27.68
C GLU A 98 -16.08 -8.21 -27.69
N GLN A 99 -16.15 -8.97 -26.60
CA GLN A 99 -17.10 -10.09 -26.46
C GLN A 99 -18.57 -9.63 -26.55
N LYS A 100 -18.89 -8.47 -25.96
CA LYS A 100 -20.23 -7.91 -26.07
C LYS A 100 -20.55 -7.53 -27.51
N ALA A 101 -19.63 -6.85 -28.20
CA ALA A 101 -19.83 -6.47 -29.59
C ALA A 101 -20.02 -7.70 -30.49
N GLU A 102 -19.19 -8.73 -30.31
CA GLU A 102 -19.32 -10.00 -31.03
C GLU A 102 -20.69 -10.66 -30.79
N TYR A 103 -21.11 -10.74 -29.52
CA TYR A 103 -22.42 -11.30 -29.17
C TYR A 103 -23.58 -10.49 -29.77
N ASP A 104 -23.52 -9.15 -29.71
CA ASP A 104 -24.54 -8.27 -30.27
C ASP A 104 -24.67 -8.48 -31.80
N THR A 105 -23.55 -8.62 -32.52
CA THR A 105 -23.57 -8.94 -33.97
C THR A 105 -24.19 -10.31 -34.27
N LEU A 106 -23.88 -11.33 -33.46
CA LEU A 106 -24.45 -12.67 -33.62
C LEU A 106 -25.97 -12.64 -33.42
N VAL A 107 -26.44 -11.92 -32.39
CA VAL A 107 -27.87 -11.75 -32.12
C VAL A 107 -28.56 -11.05 -33.29
N GLN A 108 -27.98 -9.98 -33.83
CA GLN A 108 -28.53 -9.29 -35.00
C GLN A 108 -28.66 -10.23 -36.22
N LYS A 109 -27.64 -11.04 -36.50
CA LYS A 109 -27.68 -12.04 -37.58
C LYS A 109 -28.82 -13.04 -37.39
N ARG A 110 -28.96 -13.61 -36.18
CA ARG A 110 -30.02 -14.59 -35.86
C ARG A 110 -31.42 -14.00 -35.96
N VAL A 111 -31.60 -12.74 -35.54
CA VAL A 111 -32.86 -12.03 -35.68
C VAL A 111 -33.21 -11.79 -37.15
N ALA A 112 -32.23 -11.41 -37.98
CA ALA A 112 -32.43 -11.23 -39.42
C ALA A 112 -32.80 -12.56 -40.11
N GLU A 113 -32.07 -13.65 -39.82
CA GLU A 113 -32.38 -14.99 -40.33
C GLU A 113 -33.79 -15.44 -39.93
N LYS A 114 -34.19 -15.23 -38.68
CA LYS A 114 -35.54 -15.57 -38.20
C LYS A 114 -36.61 -14.76 -38.93
N LYS A 115 -36.40 -13.45 -39.12
CA LYS A 115 -37.32 -12.59 -39.89
C LYS A 115 -37.44 -13.05 -41.34
N ALA A 116 -36.33 -13.38 -42.00
CA ALA A 116 -36.32 -13.89 -43.36
C ALA A 116 -37.07 -15.23 -43.48
N LYS A 117 -36.87 -16.15 -42.53
CA LYS A 117 -37.60 -17.42 -42.47
C LYS A 117 -39.11 -17.22 -42.33
N VAL A 118 -39.53 -16.35 -41.40
CA VAL A 118 -40.96 -16.04 -41.20
C VAL A 118 -41.57 -15.39 -42.45
N ALA A 119 -40.84 -14.48 -43.11
CA ALA A 119 -41.28 -13.86 -44.36
C ALA A 119 -41.45 -14.90 -45.47
N ALA A 120 -40.50 -15.82 -45.63
CA ALA A 120 -40.59 -16.91 -46.60
C ALA A 120 -41.80 -17.83 -46.35
N THR A 121 -42.04 -18.24 -45.11
CA THR A 121 -43.23 -19.05 -44.76
C THR A 121 -44.54 -18.32 -44.99
N LYS A 122 -44.58 -17.00 -44.82
CA LYS A 122 -45.78 -16.19 -45.08
C LYS A 122 -46.02 -16.04 -46.59
N ALA A 123 -44.96 -15.92 -47.37
CA ALA A 123 -45.04 -15.85 -48.82
C ALA A 123 -45.48 -17.18 -49.47
N SER A 124 -45.09 -18.32 -48.90
CA SER A 124 -45.52 -19.64 -49.40
C SER A 124 -46.99 -19.99 -49.11
N HIS A 125 -47.61 -19.34 -48.12
CA HIS A 125 -49.01 -19.54 -47.75
C HIS A 125 -49.98 -18.58 -48.45
N LYS A 126 -49.49 -17.71 -49.34
CA LYS A 126 -50.27 -16.71 -50.06
C LYS A 126 -50.31 -17.07 -51.54
#